data_AF-A0A6A6X6J0-F1
#
_entry.id   AF-A0A6A6X6J0-F1
#
_cell.length_a   1.000
_cell.length_b   1.000
_cell.length_c   1.000
_cell.angle_alpha   90.00
_cell.angle_beta   90.00
_cell.angle_gamma   90.00
#
_symmetry.space_group_name_H-M   'P 1'
#
loop_
_entity.id
_entity.type
_entity.pdbx_description
1 polymer ?
#
loop_
_entity_poly.entity_id
_entity_poly.type
_entity_poly.pdbx_seq_one_letter_code
_entity_poly.pdbx_strand_id
1 'polypeptide(L)'
;PSGEEKSPETKSPPSRLPPDYQLAPTVPAPFGGTLEASLDALLDFGRTFPALQGAVTHMLEAGGTRKDWAAVFEPMLELSGGLSPEEQQTGAQTPGRYLLSHLLVLVTRHLLPNQIIENRALMQQLYFERRNTYVRLLLRYDMQLPWKREGGHHVVVSSDPPPARPETQVARVAPPARNPRYPLRCPLMPNILPTLIVAPELGYATKTLSDKMRHHVTALDGYLLLTDESIDAWGEKEFLVRLVAVVGIWQWVRESNDRLGEMEVMGWEELGEGAENAWFLD
;
A
#
# COMPACT_ATOMS: atom_id res chain seq x y z
N PRO A 1 5.96 -21.73 56.83
CA PRO A 1 4.92 -20.80 56.34
C PRO A 1 5.50 -19.91 55.24
N SER A 2 4.97 -20.13 54.05
CA SER A 2 5.47 -19.72 52.74
C SER A 2 5.58 -18.21 52.57
N GLY A 3 6.72 -17.75 52.06
CA GLY A 3 6.87 -16.38 51.56
C GLY A 3 6.33 -16.31 50.14
N GLU A 4 5.21 -15.61 49.95
CA GLU A 4 4.71 -15.22 48.64
C GLU A 4 5.55 -14.06 48.10
N GLU A 5 6.45 -14.39 47.18
CA GLU A 5 7.19 -13.44 46.38
C GLU A 5 6.24 -12.86 45.31
N LYS A 6 5.72 -11.66 45.56
CA LYS A 6 4.94 -10.92 44.55
C LYS A 6 5.88 -10.48 43.43
N SER A 7 5.83 -11.17 42.29
CA SER A 7 6.42 -10.69 41.05
C SER A 7 5.84 -9.31 40.69
N PRO A 8 6.68 -8.33 40.30
CA PRO A 8 6.18 -7.05 39.85
C PRO A 8 5.52 -7.23 38.47
N GLU A 9 4.21 -7.00 38.39
CA GLU A 9 3.52 -6.79 37.11
C GLU A 9 4.12 -5.56 36.43
N THR A 10 5.00 -5.79 35.47
CA THR A 10 5.48 -4.77 34.55
C THR A 10 4.32 -4.35 33.66
N LYS A 11 3.58 -3.32 34.07
CA LYS A 11 2.60 -2.64 33.21
C LYS A 11 3.37 -1.95 32.08
N SER A 12 3.53 -2.66 30.96
CA SER A 12 4.01 -2.08 29.72
C SER A 12 3.14 -0.86 29.39
N PRO A 13 3.73 0.31 29.09
CA PRO A 13 2.95 1.47 28.69
C PRO A 13 2.08 1.11 27.47
N PRO A 14 0.86 1.66 27.36
CA PRO A 14 -0.01 1.38 26.24
C PRO A 14 0.74 1.70 24.94
N SER A 15 0.87 0.69 24.09
CA SER A 15 1.43 0.82 22.75
C SER A 15 0.71 1.97 22.04
N ARG A 16 1.45 3.03 21.69
CA ARG A 16 0.92 4.16 20.91
C ARG A 16 0.70 3.79 19.44
N LEU A 17 1.02 2.57 19.03
CA LEU A 17 0.89 2.10 17.66
C LEU A 17 -0.54 1.60 17.40
N PRO A 18 -1.15 1.93 16.24
CA PRO A 18 -2.43 1.36 15.84
C PRO A 18 -2.41 -0.19 15.88
N PRO A 19 -3.52 -0.85 16.24
CA PRO A 19 -3.58 -2.31 16.40
C PRO A 19 -3.11 -3.08 15.16
N ASP A 20 -3.36 -2.56 13.97
CA ASP A 20 -3.05 -3.23 12.70
C ASP A 20 -1.53 -3.43 12.49
N TYR A 21 -0.68 -2.60 13.12
CA TYR A 21 0.78 -2.77 13.12
C TYR A 21 1.28 -3.84 14.09
N GLN A 22 0.44 -4.29 15.01
CA GLN A 22 0.82 -5.27 16.04
C GLN A 22 0.59 -6.72 15.56
N LEU A 23 -0.02 -6.89 14.39
CA LEU A 23 -0.23 -8.18 13.77
C LEU A 23 1.08 -8.75 13.21
N ALA A 24 1.22 -10.08 13.23
CA ALA A 24 2.39 -10.73 12.64
C ALA A 24 2.40 -10.55 11.11
N PRO A 25 3.56 -10.28 10.47
CA PRO A 25 3.65 -10.16 9.02
C PRO A 25 3.43 -11.52 8.33
N THR A 26 2.88 -11.50 7.11
CA THR A 26 2.84 -12.66 6.22
C THR A 26 4.18 -12.76 5.49
N VAL A 27 4.98 -13.78 5.78
CA VAL A 27 6.25 -14.05 5.09
C VAL A 27 6.18 -15.44 4.45
N PRO A 28 6.52 -15.62 3.15
CA PRO A 28 6.75 -14.55 2.19
C PRO A 28 5.47 -13.74 1.95
N ALA A 29 5.61 -12.47 1.57
CA ALA A 29 4.48 -11.63 1.20
C ALA A 29 3.76 -12.22 -0.03
N PRO A 30 2.42 -12.11 -0.13
CA PRO A 30 1.66 -12.66 -1.26
C PRO A 30 1.72 -11.79 -2.52
N PHE A 31 2.59 -10.78 -2.56
CA PHE A 31 2.71 -9.81 -3.65
C PHE A 31 4.00 -10.09 -4.42
N GLY A 32 3.98 -9.89 -5.74
CA GLY A 32 5.18 -10.03 -6.57
C GLY A 32 6.23 -8.97 -6.26
N GLY A 33 5.78 -7.78 -5.83
CA GLY A 33 6.67 -6.68 -5.46
C GLY A 33 7.31 -5.99 -6.66
N THR A 34 6.63 -5.99 -7.82
CA THR A 34 7.12 -5.35 -9.06
C THR A 34 5.99 -4.62 -9.80
N LEU A 35 6.37 -3.73 -10.71
CA LEU A 35 5.46 -3.08 -11.64
C LEU A 35 4.74 -4.08 -12.55
N GLU A 36 5.44 -5.07 -13.09
CA GLU A 36 4.87 -6.08 -14.00
C GLU A 36 3.71 -6.82 -13.34
N ALA A 37 3.88 -7.26 -12.08
CA ALA A 37 2.80 -7.91 -11.33
C ALA A 37 1.57 -7.00 -11.17
N SER A 38 1.78 -5.69 -11.05
CA SER A 38 0.69 -4.71 -10.99
C SER A 38 0.00 -4.54 -12.35
N LEU A 39 0.78 -4.44 -13.44
CA LEU A 39 0.24 -4.28 -14.79
C LEU A 39 -0.50 -5.53 -15.27
N ASP A 40 0.00 -6.72 -14.98
CA ASP A 40 -0.67 -7.99 -15.28
C ASP A 40 -2.01 -8.09 -14.57
N ALA A 41 -2.06 -7.78 -13.27
CA ALA A 41 -3.30 -7.76 -12.51
C ALA A 41 -4.31 -6.72 -13.05
N LEU A 42 -3.83 -5.56 -13.50
CA LEU A 42 -4.67 -4.53 -14.11
C LEU A 42 -5.21 -4.95 -15.50
N LEU A 43 -4.41 -5.66 -16.29
CA LEU A 43 -4.83 -6.24 -17.57
C LEU A 43 -5.89 -7.35 -17.36
N ASP A 44 -5.67 -8.25 -16.40
CA ASP A 44 -6.64 -9.29 -16.03
C ASP A 44 -7.95 -8.69 -15.51
N PHE A 45 -7.85 -7.58 -14.77
CA PHE A 45 -9.02 -6.83 -14.34
C PHE A 45 -9.80 -6.25 -15.52
N GLY A 46 -9.12 -5.64 -16.50
CA GLY A 46 -9.75 -5.12 -17.72
C GLY A 46 -10.45 -6.21 -18.55
N ARG A 47 -9.86 -7.41 -18.63
CA ARG A 47 -10.50 -8.58 -19.26
C ARG A 47 -11.76 -9.03 -18.53
N THR A 48 -11.74 -8.96 -17.20
CA THR A 48 -12.86 -9.34 -16.33
C THR A 48 -13.98 -8.31 -16.36
N PHE A 49 -13.63 -7.02 -16.43
CA PHE A 49 -14.57 -5.89 -16.43
C PHE A 49 -14.39 -5.00 -17.68
N PRO A 50 -14.83 -5.44 -18.87
CA PRO A 50 -14.61 -4.70 -20.12
C PRO A 50 -15.19 -3.28 -20.12
N ALA A 51 -16.24 -3.02 -19.33
CA ALA A 51 -16.81 -1.69 -19.16
C ALA A 51 -15.82 -0.67 -18.57
N LEU A 52 -14.79 -1.12 -17.85
CA LEU A 52 -13.72 -0.28 -17.30
C LEU A 52 -12.47 -0.24 -18.19
N GLN A 53 -12.50 -0.81 -19.39
CA GLN A 53 -11.32 -0.91 -20.25
C GLN A 53 -10.69 0.46 -20.54
N GLY A 54 -11.50 1.52 -20.71
CA GLY A 54 -10.98 2.88 -20.90
C GLY A 54 -10.16 3.40 -19.71
N ALA A 55 -10.64 3.16 -18.48
CA ALA A 55 -9.91 3.52 -17.26
C ALA A 55 -8.64 2.68 -17.11
N VAL A 56 -8.72 1.38 -17.39
CA VAL A 56 -7.58 0.45 -17.39
C VAL A 56 -6.51 0.93 -18.36
N THR A 57 -6.87 1.24 -19.61
CA THR A 57 -5.94 1.78 -20.61
C THR A 57 -5.26 3.04 -20.10
N HIS A 58 -6.01 3.98 -19.53
CA HIS A 58 -5.44 5.20 -18.96
C HIS A 58 -4.52 4.95 -17.77
N MET A 59 -4.78 3.92 -16.98
CA MET A 59 -3.95 3.53 -15.84
C MET A 59 -2.66 2.82 -16.26
N LEU A 60 -2.66 2.12 -17.40
CA LEU A 60 -1.48 1.45 -17.96
C LEU A 60 -0.44 2.44 -18.51
N GLU A 61 -0.88 3.60 -19.01
CA GLU A 61 0.01 4.66 -19.50
C GLU A 61 1.01 5.09 -18.40
N ALA A 62 2.28 5.31 -18.77
CA ALA A 62 3.28 5.91 -17.88
C ALA A 62 3.04 7.43 -17.75
N GLY A 63 3.25 8.01 -16.57
CA GLY A 63 3.12 9.48 -16.36
C GLY A 63 1.72 9.97 -15.93
N GLY A 64 0.93 9.10 -15.28
CA GLY A 64 -0.48 9.38 -14.93
C GLY A 64 -0.71 10.34 -13.75
N THR A 65 0.32 10.85 -13.08
CA THR A 65 0.13 11.70 -11.88
C THR A 65 -0.65 12.99 -12.12
N ARG A 66 -0.59 13.54 -13.34
CA ARG A 66 -1.28 14.80 -13.72
C ARG A 66 -2.62 14.58 -14.42
N LYS A 67 -3.06 13.32 -14.56
CA LYS A 67 -4.31 13.01 -15.22
C LYS A 67 -5.48 13.41 -14.33
N ASP A 68 -6.49 14.02 -14.93
CA ASP A 68 -7.75 14.29 -14.26
C ASP A 68 -8.54 12.97 -14.11
N TRP A 69 -8.23 12.24 -13.05
CA TRP A 69 -8.88 10.97 -12.74
C TRP A 69 -10.38 11.14 -12.45
N ALA A 70 -10.83 12.32 -12.00
CA ALA A 70 -12.25 12.56 -11.80
C ALA A 70 -12.98 12.53 -13.15
N ALA A 71 -12.43 13.23 -14.16
CA ALA A 71 -12.97 13.20 -15.52
C ALA A 71 -12.95 11.78 -16.16
N VAL A 72 -12.02 10.91 -15.73
CA VAL A 72 -12.00 9.50 -16.17
C VAL A 72 -13.11 8.68 -15.49
N PHE A 73 -13.35 8.86 -14.20
CA PHE A 73 -14.24 7.99 -13.41
C PHE A 73 -15.69 8.48 -13.33
N GLU A 74 -15.95 9.79 -13.42
CA GLU A 74 -17.31 10.35 -13.35
C GLU A 74 -18.25 9.75 -14.40
N PRO A 75 -17.89 9.69 -15.70
CA PRO A 75 -18.77 9.09 -16.70
C PRO A 75 -19.06 7.60 -16.45
N MET A 76 -18.16 6.93 -15.73
CA MET A 76 -18.32 5.50 -15.40
C MET A 76 -19.31 5.27 -14.26
N LEU A 77 -19.50 6.24 -13.36
CA LEU A 77 -20.51 6.15 -12.30
C LEU A 77 -21.93 6.14 -12.85
N GLU A 78 -22.15 6.85 -13.97
CA GLU A 78 -23.43 6.97 -14.66
C GLU A 78 -23.80 5.75 -15.52
N LEU A 79 -22.91 4.74 -15.61
CA LEU A 79 -23.16 3.54 -16.41
C LEU A 79 -24.44 2.82 -15.94
N SER A 80 -25.47 2.90 -16.78
CA SER A 80 -26.74 2.22 -16.62
C SER A 80 -26.80 1.00 -17.55
N GLY A 81 -26.33 -0.16 -17.06
CA GLY A 81 -26.36 -1.43 -17.78
C GLY A 81 -25.02 -2.16 -17.77
N GLY A 82 -25.05 -3.49 -17.76
CA GLY A 82 -23.84 -4.33 -17.86
C GLY A 82 -23.58 -5.28 -16.69
N LEU A 83 -24.36 -5.20 -15.61
CA LEU A 83 -24.31 -6.20 -14.54
C LEU A 83 -25.28 -7.35 -14.81
N SER A 84 -24.81 -8.57 -14.55
CA SER A 84 -25.64 -9.76 -14.54
C SER A 84 -26.74 -9.67 -13.46
N PRO A 85 -27.84 -10.44 -13.59
CA PRO A 85 -28.90 -10.47 -12.58
C PRO A 85 -28.42 -10.87 -11.17
N GLU A 86 -27.35 -11.66 -11.07
CA GLU A 86 -26.73 -12.08 -9.81
C GLU A 86 -26.00 -10.90 -9.13
N GLU A 87 -25.35 -10.04 -9.92
CA GLU A 87 -24.68 -8.83 -9.40
C GLU A 87 -25.68 -7.75 -8.99
N GLN A 88 -26.83 -7.68 -9.67
CA GLN A 88 -27.93 -6.77 -9.32
C GLN A 88 -28.61 -7.13 -7.99
N GLN A 89 -28.55 -8.40 -7.56
CA GLN A 89 -29.12 -8.84 -6.28
C GLN A 89 -28.38 -8.31 -5.04
N THR A 90 -27.16 -7.75 -5.22
CA THR A 90 -26.41 -7.16 -4.10
C THR A 90 -26.96 -5.82 -3.61
N GLY A 91 -28.03 -5.30 -4.24
CA GLY A 91 -29.01 -4.38 -3.65
C GLY A 91 -28.41 -3.19 -2.91
N ALA A 92 -27.87 -2.21 -3.66
CA ALA A 92 -27.77 -0.79 -3.27
C ALA A 92 -26.94 0.06 -4.24
N GLN A 93 -26.10 -0.55 -5.09
CA GLN A 93 -25.14 0.20 -5.91
C GLN A 93 -25.55 0.25 -7.39
N THR A 94 -25.27 1.38 -8.04
CA THR A 94 -25.33 1.46 -9.50
C THR A 94 -24.29 0.53 -10.13
N PRO A 95 -24.50 0.03 -11.36
CA PRO A 95 -23.49 -0.75 -12.08
C PRO A 95 -22.11 -0.10 -12.09
N GLY A 96 -22.04 1.20 -12.39
CA GLY A 96 -20.82 1.98 -12.36
C GLY A 96 -20.11 1.95 -11.01
N ARG A 97 -20.85 2.19 -9.92
CA ARG A 97 -20.31 2.15 -8.55
C ARG A 97 -19.77 0.76 -8.19
N TYR A 98 -20.49 -0.29 -8.55
CA TYR A 98 -20.04 -1.66 -8.31
C TYR A 98 -18.72 -1.95 -9.02
N LEU A 99 -18.58 -1.57 -10.29
CA LEU A 99 -17.37 -1.79 -11.08
C LEU A 99 -16.18 -0.98 -10.52
N LEU A 100 -16.38 0.33 -10.29
CA LEU A 100 -15.32 1.19 -9.76
C LEU A 100 -14.90 0.81 -8.35
N SER A 101 -15.79 0.24 -7.54
CA SER A 101 -15.43 -0.25 -6.21
C SER A 101 -14.53 -1.49 -6.27
N HIS A 102 -14.69 -2.35 -7.29
CA HIS A 102 -13.75 -3.43 -7.56
C HIS A 102 -12.39 -2.89 -7.98
N LEU A 103 -12.35 -1.84 -8.80
CA LEU A 103 -11.10 -1.16 -9.16
C LEU A 103 -10.40 -0.58 -7.93
N LEU A 104 -11.13 0.12 -7.06
CA LEU A 104 -10.58 0.64 -5.79
C LEU A 104 -9.94 -0.48 -4.96
N VAL A 105 -10.63 -1.62 -4.84
CA VAL A 105 -10.15 -2.77 -4.07
C VAL A 105 -8.93 -3.41 -4.72
N LEU A 106 -8.89 -3.51 -6.05
CA LEU A 106 -7.69 -3.95 -6.77
C LEU A 106 -6.49 -3.04 -6.47
N VAL A 107 -6.68 -1.72 -6.55
CA VAL A 107 -5.60 -0.76 -6.33
C VAL A 107 -5.09 -0.85 -4.89
N THR A 108 -5.98 -0.89 -3.90
CA THR A 108 -5.62 -0.88 -2.47
C THR A 108 -5.08 -2.21 -1.96
N ARG A 109 -5.61 -3.33 -2.44
CA ARG A 109 -5.25 -4.67 -1.95
C ARG A 109 -4.21 -5.38 -2.80
N HIS A 110 -3.86 -4.85 -3.98
CA HIS A 110 -2.89 -5.50 -4.87
C HIS A 110 -1.89 -4.53 -5.51
N LEU A 111 -2.34 -3.48 -6.20
CA LEU A 111 -1.42 -2.63 -6.96
C LEU A 111 -0.50 -1.79 -6.06
N LEU A 112 -1.06 -1.06 -5.09
CA LEU A 112 -0.29 -0.29 -4.11
C LEU A 112 0.68 -1.18 -3.31
N PRO A 113 0.27 -2.34 -2.77
CA PRO A 113 1.18 -3.28 -2.12
C PRO A 113 2.40 -3.67 -2.95
N ASN A 114 2.22 -4.03 -4.23
CA ASN A 114 3.35 -4.36 -5.11
C ASN A 114 4.31 -3.17 -5.27
N GLN A 115 3.76 -1.96 -5.50
CA GLN A 115 4.55 -0.75 -5.70
C GLN A 115 5.27 -0.28 -4.42
N ILE A 116 4.67 -0.50 -3.24
CA ILE A 116 5.31 -0.21 -1.94
C ILE A 116 6.50 -1.14 -1.71
N ILE A 117 6.37 -2.44 -2.01
CA ILE A 117 7.48 -3.40 -1.87
C ILE A 117 8.64 -3.01 -2.78
N GLU A 118 8.35 -2.73 -4.04
CA GLU A 118 9.34 -2.26 -5.02
C GLU A 118 10.04 -0.99 -4.56
N ASN A 119 9.27 0.03 -4.13
CA ASN A 119 9.83 1.27 -3.59
C ASN A 119 10.77 0.98 -2.41
N ARG A 120 10.35 0.13 -1.46
CA ARG A 120 11.16 -0.22 -0.29
C ARG A 120 12.44 -0.98 -0.66
N ALA A 121 12.40 -1.83 -1.68
CA ALA A 121 13.59 -2.52 -2.17
C ALA A 121 14.61 -1.53 -2.77
N LEU A 122 14.16 -0.63 -3.64
CA LEU A 122 14.99 0.43 -4.23
C LEU A 122 15.58 1.35 -3.15
N MET A 123 14.77 1.74 -2.16
CA MET A 123 15.21 2.56 -1.02
C MET A 123 16.24 1.84 -0.14
N GLN A 124 16.07 0.54 0.10
CA GLN A 124 17.03 -0.26 0.85
C GLN A 124 18.38 -0.29 0.12
N GLN A 125 18.36 -0.52 -1.20
CA GLN A 125 19.56 -0.56 -2.02
C GLN A 125 20.28 0.79 -2.02
N LEU A 126 19.54 1.87 -2.28
CA LEU A 126 20.06 3.23 -2.20
C LEU A 126 20.76 3.51 -0.87
N TYR A 127 20.10 3.23 0.26
CA TYR A 127 20.69 3.49 1.57
C TYR A 127 21.87 2.57 1.92
N PHE A 128 21.93 1.38 1.33
CA PHE A 128 23.06 0.47 1.48
C PHE A 128 24.29 0.98 0.71
N GLU A 129 24.11 1.40 -0.54
CA GLU A 129 25.18 1.87 -1.43
C GLU A 129 25.61 3.30 -1.09
N ARG A 130 24.66 4.18 -0.75
CA ARG A 130 24.89 5.59 -0.40
C ARG A 130 24.58 5.84 1.09
N ARG A 131 25.45 5.29 1.95
CA ARG A 131 25.28 5.33 3.42
C ARG A 131 25.18 6.74 4.01
N ASN A 132 25.86 7.71 3.41
CA ASN A 132 25.88 9.11 3.85
C ASN A 132 24.73 9.96 3.28
N THR A 133 23.77 9.36 2.57
CA THR A 133 22.57 10.08 2.12
C THR A 133 21.69 10.37 3.34
N TYR A 134 21.81 11.57 3.90
CA TYR A 134 20.99 12.06 5.04
C TYR A 134 19.61 12.57 4.60
N VAL A 135 19.26 12.34 3.35
CA VAL A 135 18.26 13.16 2.68
C VAL A 135 16.87 12.54 2.80
N ARG A 136 15.89 13.38 3.15
CA ARG A 136 14.45 13.05 3.09
C ARG A 136 14.05 12.95 1.63
N LEU A 137 14.06 11.75 1.09
CA LEU A 137 13.74 11.50 -0.32
C LEU A 137 12.25 11.70 -0.57
N LEU A 138 11.88 12.67 -1.40
CA LEU A 138 10.49 12.87 -1.83
C LEU A 138 9.94 11.64 -2.58
N LEU A 139 10.82 10.85 -3.21
CA LEU A 139 10.49 9.62 -3.94
C LEU A 139 10.11 8.43 -3.04
N ARG A 140 10.24 8.58 -1.72
CA ARG A 140 9.84 7.54 -0.78
C ARG A 140 8.33 7.64 -0.49
N TYR A 141 7.62 6.52 -0.64
CA TYR A 141 6.16 6.48 -0.62
C TYR A 141 5.50 7.07 0.66
N ASP A 142 6.11 6.85 1.83
CA ASP A 142 5.60 7.24 3.15
C ASP A 142 6.15 8.60 3.66
N MET A 143 7.00 9.30 2.90
CA MET A 143 7.60 10.56 3.33
C MET A 143 6.97 11.82 2.73
N GLN A 144 5.98 11.65 1.85
CA GLN A 144 5.36 12.77 1.15
C GLN A 144 4.37 13.60 1.97
N LEU A 145 4.31 14.88 1.62
CA LEU A 145 3.51 15.91 2.27
C LEU A 145 1.99 15.78 2.08
N PRO A 146 1.43 15.44 0.90
CA PRO A 146 -0.03 15.50 0.70
C PRO A 146 -0.83 14.51 1.56
N TRP A 147 -0.18 13.50 2.14
CA TRP A 147 -0.81 12.51 3.02
C TRP A 147 -0.23 12.45 4.43
N LYS A 148 0.62 13.42 4.82
CA LYS A 148 0.94 13.63 6.23
C LYS A 148 -0.32 14.17 6.90
N ARG A 149 -0.79 13.47 7.95
CA ARG A 149 -1.93 13.92 8.75
C ARG A 149 -1.68 15.33 9.27
N GLU A 150 -2.51 16.29 8.87
CA GLU A 150 -2.49 17.63 9.43
C GLU A 150 -2.66 17.54 10.97
N GLY A 151 -1.69 18.07 11.72
CA GLY A 151 -1.77 18.19 13.18
C GLY A 151 -1.54 16.92 14.02
N GLY A 152 -1.17 15.78 13.41
CA GLY A 152 -0.87 14.55 14.15
C GLY A 152 0.60 14.43 14.59
N HIS A 153 0.87 13.80 15.74
CA HIS A 153 2.24 13.38 16.08
C HIS A 153 2.77 12.43 14.99
N HIS A 154 4.02 12.64 14.54
CA HIS A 154 4.70 11.72 13.64
C HIS A 154 4.89 10.36 14.32
N VAL A 155 4.06 9.39 13.95
CA VAL A 155 4.22 7.99 14.38
C VAL A 155 5.15 7.30 13.40
N VAL A 156 6.19 6.68 13.94
CA VAL A 156 7.18 5.93 13.16
C VAL A 156 7.20 4.50 13.69
N VAL A 157 7.14 3.53 12.79
CA VAL A 157 7.12 2.10 13.09
C VAL A 157 8.45 1.48 12.66
N SER A 158 9.07 0.74 13.57
CA SER A 158 10.28 0.00 13.24
C SER A 158 9.99 -1.10 12.21
N SER A 159 10.91 -1.23 11.26
CA SER A 159 10.91 -2.34 10.32
C SER A 159 11.74 -3.46 10.97
N ASP A 160 11.05 -4.36 11.67
CA ASP A 160 11.67 -5.47 12.39
C ASP A 160 11.74 -6.73 11.51
N PRO A 161 12.75 -7.59 11.69
CA PRO A 161 12.82 -8.87 10.98
C PRO A 161 11.62 -9.74 11.37
N PRO A 162 11.19 -10.66 10.49
CA PRO A 162 10.11 -11.56 10.83
C PRO A 162 10.47 -12.40 12.06
N PRO A 163 9.49 -12.73 12.91
CA PRO A 163 9.73 -13.60 14.04
C PRO A 163 10.30 -14.94 13.55
N ALA A 164 11.32 -15.46 14.23
CA ALA A 164 11.92 -16.75 13.91
C ALA A 164 10.81 -17.81 13.83
N ARG A 165 10.58 -18.37 12.64
CA ARG A 165 9.58 -19.42 12.47
C ARG A 165 10.03 -20.63 13.30
N PRO A 166 9.21 -21.12 14.24
CA PRO A 166 9.46 -22.45 14.78
C PRO A 166 9.36 -23.44 13.61
N GLU A 167 10.42 -24.24 13.39
CA GLU A 167 10.57 -25.20 12.28
C GLU A 167 9.38 -26.17 12.13
N THR A 168 8.50 -26.24 13.12
CA THR A 168 7.41 -27.20 13.25
C THR A 168 6.02 -26.67 12.87
N GLN A 169 5.85 -25.37 12.55
CA GLN A 169 4.53 -24.82 12.19
C GLN A 169 4.54 -24.18 10.80
N VAL A 170 4.51 -25.02 9.76
CA VAL A 170 3.87 -24.63 8.49
C VAL A 170 2.36 -24.77 8.69
N ALA A 171 1.78 -23.94 9.57
CA ALA A 171 0.34 -23.82 9.61
C ALA A 171 -0.07 -23.22 8.26
N ARG A 172 -0.71 -24.03 7.41
CA ARG A 172 -1.38 -23.52 6.21
C ARG A 172 -2.42 -22.52 6.71
N VAL A 173 -2.10 -21.23 6.63
CA VAL A 173 -3.06 -20.16 6.89
C VAL A 173 -4.19 -20.40 5.89
N ALA A 174 -5.39 -20.67 6.42
CA ALA A 174 -6.56 -20.85 5.57
C ALA A 174 -6.70 -19.60 4.68
N PRO A 175 -6.99 -19.76 3.38
CA PRO A 175 -7.20 -18.60 2.53
C PRO A 175 -8.28 -17.73 3.15
N PRO A 176 -8.09 -16.40 3.18
CA PRO A 176 -9.06 -15.50 3.77
C PRO A 176 -10.44 -15.72 3.13
N ALA A 177 -11.48 -15.76 3.96
CA ALA A 177 -12.84 -16.03 3.50
C ALA A 177 -13.24 -14.99 2.46
N ARG A 178 -13.72 -15.46 1.29
CA ARG A 178 -14.23 -14.56 0.24
C ARG A 178 -15.53 -13.92 0.72
N ASN A 179 -15.69 -12.63 0.45
CA ASN A 179 -16.95 -11.95 0.70
C ASN A 179 -18.00 -12.47 -0.30
N PRO A 180 -19.10 -13.10 0.14
CA PRO A 180 -20.13 -13.62 -0.77
C PRO A 180 -20.80 -12.52 -1.59
N ARG A 181 -20.81 -11.27 -1.10
CA ARG A 181 -21.32 -10.11 -1.84
C ARG A 181 -20.40 -9.71 -3.00
N TYR A 182 -19.11 -9.98 -2.88
CA TYR A 182 -18.09 -9.57 -3.83
C TYR A 182 -17.12 -10.72 -4.14
N PRO A 183 -17.59 -11.79 -4.80
CA PRO A 183 -16.82 -13.03 -4.96
C PRO A 183 -15.54 -12.87 -5.81
N LEU A 184 -15.49 -11.81 -6.62
CA LEU A 184 -14.36 -11.46 -7.49
C LEU A 184 -13.33 -10.52 -6.84
N ARG A 185 -13.62 -9.97 -5.66
CA ARG A 185 -12.67 -9.09 -4.96
C ARG A 185 -11.56 -9.89 -4.30
N CYS A 186 -10.34 -9.34 -4.35
CA CYS A 186 -9.24 -9.79 -3.50
C CYS A 186 -9.65 -9.62 -2.03
N PRO A 187 -9.51 -10.65 -1.16
CA PRO A 187 -9.82 -10.51 0.26
C PRO A 187 -8.93 -9.47 0.95
N LEU A 188 -9.46 -8.80 1.97
CA LEU A 188 -8.66 -7.91 2.82
C LEU A 188 -7.62 -8.74 3.59
N MET A 189 -6.38 -8.24 3.65
CA MET A 189 -5.32 -8.78 4.49
C MET A 189 -5.15 -7.88 5.72
N PRO A 190 -5.64 -8.26 6.91
CA PRO A 190 -5.61 -7.40 8.09
C PRO A 190 -4.18 -6.99 8.50
N ASN A 191 -3.22 -7.89 8.27
CA ASN A 191 -1.81 -7.70 8.56
C ASN A 191 -1.02 -7.14 7.35
N ILE A 192 -1.66 -6.40 6.45
CA ILE A 192 -1.01 -5.83 5.27
C ILE A 192 0.12 -4.86 5.62
N LEU A 193 -0.09 -3.98 6.59
CA LEU A 193 0.90 -3.00 7.01
C LEU A 193 2.19 -3.66 7.54
N PRO A 194 2.14 -4.54 8.57
CA PRO A 194 3.35 -5.22 9.03
C PRO A 194 3.99 -6.09 7.94
N THR A 195 3.19 -6.68 7.03
CA THR A 195 3.71 -7.45 5.88
C THR A 195 4.52 -6.58 4.92
N LEU A 196 4.07 -5.37 4.61
CA LEU A 196 4.75 -4.47 3.67
C LEU A 196 6.02 -3.84 4.26
N ILE A 197 6.07 -3.65 5.58
CA ILE A 197 7.19 -2.96 6.24
C ILE A 197 8.22 -3.89 6.88
N VAL A 198 7.98 -5.21 6.87
CA VAL A 198 8.88 -6.21 7.46
C VAL A 198 10.31 -6.05 6.90
N ALA A 199 11.30 -6.20 7.77
CA ALA A 199 12.70 -6.20 7.35
C ALA A 199 13.08 -7.55 6.72
N PRO A 200 14.23 -7.64 6.02
CA PRO A 200 14.80 -8.93 5.61
C PRO A 200 14.96 -9.89 6.80
N GLU A 201 14.97 -11.20 6.53
CA GLU A 201 15.06 -12.24 7.59
C GLU A 201 16.24 -12.05 8.54
N LEU A 202 17.40 -11.64 8.02
CA LEU A 202 18.62 -11.35 8.80
C LEU A 202 18.63 -9.95 9.42
N GLY A 203 17.55 -9.18 9.26
CA GLY A 203 17.48 -7.76 9.57
C GLY A 203 18.31 -6.90 8.62
N TYR A 204 18.41 -5.61 8.94
CA TYR A 204 19.27 -4.69 8.20
C TYR A 204 20.71 -4.77 8.68
N ALA A 205 21.66 -4.66 7.73
CA ALA A 205 23.10 -4.78 8.01
C ALA A 205 23.64 -3.75 9.03
N THR A 206 22.98 -2.60 9.18
CA THR A 206 23.39 -1.56 10.14
C THR A 206 22.18 -0.93 10.82
N LYS A 207 22.39 -0.40 12.03
CA LYS A 207 21.38 0.41 12.73
C LYS A 207 20.96 1.63 11.91
N THR A 208 21.91 2.30 11.25
CA THR A 208 21.62 3.45 10.38
C THR A 208 20.66 3.08 9.24
N LEU A 209 20.86 1.92 8.61
CA LEU A 209 19.95 1.43 7.57
C LEU A 209 18.58 1.09 8.16
N SER A 210 18.54 0.40 9.30
CA SER A 210 17.28 0.11 10.02
C SER A 210 16.51 1.39 10.37
N ASP A 211 17.19 2.41 10.89
CA ASP A 211 16.61 3.71 11.24
C ASP A 211 16.08 4.44 10.01
N LYS A 212 16.80 4.39 8.89
CA LYS A 212 16.33 4.94 7.61
C LYS A 212 15.16 4.17 7.03
N MET A 213 15.06 2.86 7.24
CA MET A 213 13.99 2.02 6.68
C MET A 213 12.70 1.96 7.52
N ARG A 214 12.63 2.64 8.67
CA ARG A 214 11.42 2.71 9.51
C ARG A 214 10.25 3.34 8.76
N HIS A 215 9.06 2.76 8.88
CA HIS A 215 7.84 3.25 8.24
C HIS A 215 7.30 4.49 8.94
N HIS A 216 6.89 5.50 8.18
CA HIS A 216 6.16 6.65 8.68
C HIS A 216 4.67 6.42 8.47
N VAL A 217 3.88 6.50 9.55
CA VAL A 217 2.43 6.30 9.43
C VAL A 217 1.81 7.46 8.65
N THR A 218 1.06 7.17 7.59
CA THR A 218 0.43 8.16 6.69
C THR A 218 -1.05 7.87 6.46
N ALA A 219 -1.74 8.74 5.72
CA ALA A 219 -3.11 8.48 5.30
C ALA A 219 -3.24 7.29 4.33
N LEU A 220 -2.18 6.95 3.58
CA LEU A 220 -2.13 5.78 2.70
C LEU A 220 -2.42 4.49 3.45
N ASP A 221 -1.93 4.37 4.68
CA ASP A 221 -2.13 3.19 5.52
C ASP A 221 -3.62 2.91 5.78
N GLY A 222 -4.43 3.98 5.90
CA GLY A 222 -5.88 3.87 6.02
C GLY A 222 -6.55 3.35 4.75
N TYR A 223 -6.01 3.68 3.56
CA TYR A 223 -6.52 3.15 2.30
C TYR A 223 -6.20 1.67 2.11
N LEU A 224 -5.06 1.20 2.63
CA LEU A 224 -4.68 -0.23 2.59
C LEU A 224 -5.56 -1.11 3.50
N LEU A 225 -6.23 -0.51 4.49
CA LEU A 225 -7.08 -1.18 5.47
C LEU A 225 -8.58 -1.05 5.17
N LEU A 226 -8.96 -0.63 3.95
CA LEU A 226 -10.37 -0.46 3.59
C LEU A 226 -11.13 -1.79 3.55
N THR A 227 -12.13 -1.88 4.42
CA THR A 227 -13.14 -2.94 4.43
C THR A 227 -14.18 -2.72 3.33
N ASP A 228 -14.83 -3.79 2.89
CA ASP A 228 -15.91 -3.68 1.89
C ASP A 228 -17.08 -2.86 2.46
N GLU A 229 -17.37 -3.02 3.76
CA GLU A 229 -18.42 -2.30 4.48
C GLU A 229 -18.14 -0.79 4.52
N SER A 230 -16.88 -0.39 4.72
CA SER A 230 -16.48 1.01 4.71
C SER A 230 -16.65 1.62 3.31
N ILE A 231 -16.26 0.90 2.26
CA ILE A 231 -16.42 1.35 0.88
C ILE A 231 -17.91 1.48 0.51
N ASP A 232 -18.74 0.55 0.97
CA ASP A 232 -20.18 0.55 0.71
C ASP A 232 -20.91 1.68 1.46
N ALA A 233 -20.40 2.10 2.61
CA ALA A 233 -20.99 3.18 3.40
C ALA A 233 -20.76 4.58 2.82
N TRP A 234 -19.79 4.77 1.92
CA TRP A 234 -19.50 6.08 1.36
C TRP A 234 -20.54 6.51 0.33
N GLY A 235 -21.00 7.75 0.47
CA GLY A 235 -21.73 8.44 -0.60
C GLY A 235 -20.94 8.51 -1.90
N GLU A 236 -21.63 8.77 -3.01
CA GLU A 236 -21.03 8.78 -4.35
C GLU A 236 -19.86 9.76 -4.49
N LYS A 237 -20.06 11.00 -4.04
CA LYS A 237 -19.03 12.05 -4.06
C LYS A 237 -17.79 11.66 -3.25
N GLU A 238 -17.98 11.16 -2.03
CA GLU A 238 -16.85 10.77 -1.17
C GLU A 238 -16.05 9.62 -1.80
N PHE A 239 -16.75 8.62 -2.33
CA PHE A 239 -16.10 7.50 -3.01
C PHE A 239 -15.31 7.93 -4.22
N LEU A 240 -15.86 8.79 -5.07
CA LEU A 240 -15.15 9.29 -6.24
C LEU A 240 -13.86 10.00 -5.83
N VAL A 241 -13.93 10.90 -4.83
CA VAL A 241 -12.76 11.60 -4.30
C VAL A 241 -11.71 10.62 -3.77
N ARG A 242 -12.12 9.60 -3.02
CA ARG A 242 -11.18 8.60 -2.48
C ARG A 242 -10.59 7.71 -3.57
N LEU A 243 -11.38 7.31 -4.57
CA LEU A 243 -10.92 6.53 -5.71
C LEU A 243 -9.88 7.31 -6.52
N VAL A 244 -10.17 8.56 -6.85
CA VAL A 244 -9.24 9.48 -7.51
C VAL A 244 -7.95 9.61 -6.72
N ALA A 245 -8.04 9.83 -5.40
CA ALA A 245 -6.87 9.94 -4.54
C ALA A 245 -6.03 8.65 -4.53
N VAL A 246 -6.66 7.49 -4.37
CA VAL A 246 -5.97 6.19 -4.32
C VAL A 246 -5.29 5.84 -5.65
N VAL A 247 -5.96 6.07 -6.78
CA VAL A 247 -5.35 5.86 -8.10
C VAL A 247 -4.21 6.85 -8.34
N GLY A 248 -4.39 8.11 -7.94
CA GLY A 248 -3.33 9.12 -8.00
C GLY A 248 -2.11 8.74 -7.17
N ILE A 249 -2.31 8.23 -5.94
CA ILE A 249 -1.22 7.73 -5.09
C ILE A 249 -0.49 6.58 -5.80
N TRP A 250 -1.23 5.61 -6.35
CA TRP A 250 -0.60 4.47 -7.04
C TRP A 250 0.25 4.91 -8.24
N GLN A 251 -0.26 5.80 -9.08
CA GLN A 251 0.49 6.37 -10.21
C GLN A 251 1.74 7.12 -9.76
N TRP A 252 1.61 7.87 -8.66
CA TRP A 252 2.76 8.58 -8.10
C TRP A 252 3.85 7.62 -7.61
N VAL A 253 3.47 6.53 -6.91
CA VAL A 253 4.46 5.57 -6.39
C VAL A 253 5.15 4.87 -7.54
N ARG A 254 4.39 4.48 -8.57
CA ARG A 254 4.94 3.94 -9.82
C ARG A 254 5.96 4.89 -10.45
N GLU A 255 5.61 6.14 -10.70
CA GLU A 255 6.54 7.13 -11.28
C GLU A 255 7.79 7.34 -10.40
N SER A 256 7.63 7.21 -9.08
CA SER A 256 8.76 7.33 -8.16
C SER A 256 9.67 6.12 -8.18
N ASN A 257 9.10 4.91 -8.35
CA ASN A 257 9.87 3.69 -8.57
C ASN A 257 10.62 3.74 -9.89
N ASP A 258 9.96 4.16 -10.98
CA ASP A 258 10.60 4.33 -12.29
C ASP A 258 11.82 5.25 -12.19
N ARG A 259 11.67 6.43 -11.56
CA ARG A 259 12.78 7.37 -11.34
C ARG A 259 13.88 6.79 -10.44
N LEU A 260 13.52 6.10 -9.36
CA LEU A 260 14.52 5.46 -8.49
C LEU A 260 15.30 4.37 -9.23
N GLY A 261 14.63 3.60 -10.10
CA GLY A 261 15.27 2.60 -10.96
C GLY A 261 16.20 3.23 -12.00
N GLU A 262 15.80 4.34 -12.62
CA GLU A 262 16.67 5.12 -13.51
C GLU A 262 17.93 5.61 -12.77
N MET A 263 17.75 6.16 -11.56
CA MET A 263 18.86 6.59 -10.72
C MET A 263 19.77 5.42 -10.32
N GLU A 264 19.22 4.25 -10.00
CA GLU A 264 19.98 3.04 -9.69
C GLU A 264 20.90 2.64 -10.85
N VAL A 265 20.35 2.61 -12.08
CA VAL A 265 21.11 2.27 -13.30
C VAL A 265 22.24 3.27 -13.53
N MET A 266 22.02 4.54 -13.22
CA MET A 266 23.02 5.61 -13.29
C MET A 266 23.94 5.65 -12.05
N GLY A 267 23.95 4.60 -11.23
CA GLY A 267 24.81 4.51 -10.05
C GLY A 267 24.54 5.59 -9.00
N TRP A 268 23.31 6.10 -8.94
CA TRP A 268 22.86 7.16 -8.04
C TRP A 268 23.53 8.53 -8.28
N GLU A 269 24.16 8.76 -9.43
CA GLU A 269 24.87 10.01 -9.71
C GLU A 269 23.94 11.24 -9.70
N GLU A 270 22.68 11.07 -10.08
CA GLU A 270 21.67 12.13 -10.07
C GLU A 270 21.22 12.56 -8.66
N LEU A 271 21.59 11.80 -7.62
CA LEU A 271 21.28 12.15 -6.23
C LEU A 271 22.11 13.33 -5.70
N GLY A 272 22.97 13.92 -6.54
CA GLY A 272 23.70 15.14 -6.26
C GLY A 272 24.54 15.06 -4.99
N GLU A 273 25.26 16.12 -4.68
CA GLU A 273 25.91 16.27 -3.38
C GLU A 273 25.27 17.46 -2.65
N GLY A 274 24.80 17.25 -1.41
CA GLY A 274 24.31 18.34 -0.56
C GLY A 274 22.82 18.69 -0.66
N ALA A 275 22.47 19.88 -0.16
CA ALA A 275 21.09 20.34 0.07
C ALA A 275 20.38 20.92 -1.16
N GLU A 276 21.06 21.01 -2.31
CA GLU A 276 20.57 21.73 -3.51
C GLU A 276 19.79 20.87 -4.49
N ASN A 277 19.39 19.67 -4.09
CA ASN A 277 18.88 18.72 -5.06
C ASN A 277 17.35 18.85 -5.17
N ALA A 278 16.82 19.07 -6.39
CA ALA A 278 15.41 19.44 -6.63
C ALA A 278 14.40 18.30 -6.35
N TRP A 279 14.89 17.08 -6.12
CA TRP A 279 14.13 15.95 -5.58
C TRP A 279 13.88 16.05 -4.07
N PHE A 280 14.29 17.16 -3.50
CA PHE A 280 14.37 17.43 -2.09
C PHE A 280 13.92 18.89 -1.88
N LEU A 281 13.25 19.14 -0.76
CA LEU A 281 12.63 20.41 -0.31
C LEU A 281 11.16 20.60 -0.73
N ASP A 282 10.25 21.13 0.11
CA ASP A 282 10.38 21.78 1.44
C ASP A 282 9.81 20.94 2.62
#